data_AF-U6EF57-F1
#
_entry.id   AF-U6EF57-F1
#
_cell.length_a   1.000
_cell.length_b   1.000
_cell.length_c   1.000
_cell.angle_alpha   90.00
_cell.angle_beta   90.00
_cell.angle_gamma   90.00
#
_symmetry.space_group_name_H-M   'P 1'
#
loop_
_entity.id
_entity.type
_entity.pdbx_description
1 polymer ?
#
loop_
_entity_poly.entity_id
_entity_poly.type
_entity_poly.pdbx_seq_one_letter_code
_entity_poly.pdbx_strand_id
1 'polypeptide(L)'
;MDMGEIIGDAFKYPVSNWKRLLILGVLVLITQLSVEIVMGYGRVSGLLYFLIIPAIIASLLASGYQLRTLATSIMKEDEPPVFNEWTKMFLDGLRVLIVGLIYEIIPILILMAGFIMIMISQGAMLLGLLVMLLGLVILLIVGIIMVMAVSNMAYHDEIGAALRFGEIKERIKSIGWLKYILVLILLGVIYLILALVASFVSIIPYVGLVLASLIIYPFMYLFMYRAYGLIFRETLEDDELQQEVEELPETEEMNL
;
A
#
# COMPACT_ATOMS: atom_id res chain seq x y z
N MET A 1 11.65 17.21 1.89
CA MET A 1 11.64 15.76 2.20
C MET A 1 12.86 15.32 3.00
N ASP A 2 12.70 15.28 4.32
CA ASP A 2 13.62 14.60 5.23
C ASP A 2 13.20 13.13 5.36
N MET A 3 13.96 12.21 4.75
CA MET A 3 13.65 10.78 4.79
C MET A 3 13.75 10.19 6.20
N GLY A 4 14.65 10.72 7.04
CA GLY A 4 14.85 10.25 8.40
C GLY A 4 13.66 10.58 9.29
N GLU A 5 13.10 11.77 9.12
CA GLU A 5 11.87 12.19 9.79
C GLU A 5 10.68 11.33 9.37
N ILE A 6 10.46 11.15 8.06
CA ILE A 6 9.36 10.31 7.53
C ILE A 6 9.41 8.89 8.10
N ILE A 7 10.59 8.26 8.07
CA ILE A 7 10.75 6.89 8.55
C ILE A 7 10.63 6.81 10.06
N GLY A 8 11.24 7.75 10.78
CA GLY A 8 11.21 7.80 12.24
C GLY A 8 9.79 7.99 12.78
N ASP A 9 9.01 8.87 12.15
CA ASP A 9 7.60 9.08 12.47
C ASP A 9 6.76 7.84 12.13
N ALA A 10 6.87 7.36 10.89
CA ALA A 10 6.14 6.19 10.43
C ALA A 10 6.40 4.94 11.28
N PHE A 11 7.61 4.76 11.79
CA PHE A 11 7.96 3.60 12.62
C PHE A 11 7.33 3.66 14.03
N LYS A 12 7.15 4.86 14.58
CA LYS A 12 6.51 5.06 15.90
C LYS A 12 4.98 5.01 15.82
N TYR A 13 4.43 5.40 14.68
CA TYR A 13 2.99 5.54 14.46
C TYR A 13 2.15 4.28 14.79
N PRO A 14 2.54 3.04 14.42
CA PRO A 14 1.70 1.88 14.73
C PRO A 14 1.53 1.63 16.24
N VAL A 15 2.58 1.89 17.02
CA VAL A 15 2.62 1.63 18.47
C VAL A 15 2.18 2.83 19.31
N SER A 16 1.87 3.97 18.69
CA SER A 16 1.26 5.10 19.41
C SER A 16 -0.11 4.74 19.95
N ASN A 17 -0.82 3.78 19.32
CA ASN A 17 -2.07 3.23 19.83
C ASN A 17 -2.18 1.70 19.67
N TRP A 18 -1.70 0.96 20.69
CA TRP A 18 -1.73 -0.51 20.72
C TRP A 18 -3.12 -1.12 20.55
N LYS A 19 -4.17 -0.45 21.02
CA LYS A 19 -5.55 -0.94 20.85
C LYS A 19 -5.93 -0.98 19.37
N ARG A 20 -5.64 0.09 18.62
CA ARG A 20 -5.96 0.19 17.19
C ARG A 20 -5.11 -0.79 16.37
N LEU A 21 -3.82 -0.93 16.72
CA LEU A 21 -2.94 -1.95 16.13
C LEU A 21 -3.49 -3.37 16.31
N LEU A 22 -3.91 -3.74 17.54
CA LEU A 22 -4.44 -5.07 17.81
C LEU A 22 -5.79 -5.34 17.13
N ILE A 23 -6.66 -4.33 16.99
CA ILE A 23 -7.92 -4.50 16.24
C ILE A 23 -7.63 -4.76 14.76
N LEU A 24 -6.69 -4.03 14.14
CA LEU A 24 -6.23 -4.35 12.79
C LEU A 24 -5.65 -5.77 12.75
N GLY A 25 -4.87 -6.14 13.76
CA GLY A 25 -4.29 -7.47 13.91
C GLY A 25 -5.33 -8.58 13.94
N VAL A 26 -6.51 -8.37 14.54
CA VAL A 26 -7.61 -9.35 14.50
C VAL A 26 -8.14 -9.53 13.08
N LEU A 27 -8.29 -8.45 12.30
CA LEU A 27 -8.68 -8.57 10.88
C LEU A 27 -7.63 -9.37 10.10
N VAL A 28 -6.36 -9.09 10.31
CA VAL A 28 -5.25 -9.83 9.67
C VAL A 28 -5.22 -11.29 10.13
N LEU A 29 -5.49 -11.57 11.40
CA LEU A 29 -5.54 -12.94 11.90
C LEU A 29 -6.66 -13.73 11.23
N ILE A 30 -7.84 -13.12 11.03
CA ILE A 30 -8.95 -13.77 10.31
C ILE A 30 -8.52 -14.14 8.88
N THR A 31 -7.83 -13.25 8.16
CA THR A 31 -7.37 -13.54 6.81
C THR A 31 -6.33 -14.66 6.79
N GLN A 32 -5.29 -14.55 7.62
CA GLN A 32 -4.18 -15.51 7.67
C GLN A 32 -4.66 -16.90 8.11
N LEU A 33 -5.47 -16.97 9.17
CA LEU A 33 -5.99 -18.24 9.67
C LEU A 33 -6.90 -18.93 8.64
N SER A 34 -7.76 -18.16 7.95
CA SER A 34 -8.62 -18.70 6.90
C SER A 34 -7.80 -19.27 5.74
N VAL A 35 -6.75 -18.57 5.31
CA VAL A 35 -5.84 -19.04 4.24
C VAL A 35 -5.10 -20.31 4.67
N GLU A 36 -4.54 -20.33 5.88
CA GLU A 36 -3.81 -21.49 6.41
C GLU A 36 -4.71 -22.73 6.45
N ILE A 37 -5.95 -22.58 6.93
CA ILE A 37 -6.92 -23.69 7.01
C ILE A 37 -7.31 -24.17 5.61
N VAL A 38 -7.62 -23.26 4.69
CA VAL A 38 -8.03 -23.61 3.32
C VAL A 38 -6.89 -24.30 2.56
N MET A 39 -5.66 -23.78 2.67
CA MET A 39 -4.49 -24.34 1.99
C MET A 39 -4.05 -25.68 2.59
N GLY A 40 -4.04 -25.79 3.93
CA GLY A 40 -3.62 -27.00 4.63
C GLY A 40 -4.66 -28.13 4.58
N TYR A 41 -5.95 -27.80 4.65
CA TYR A 41 -7.01 -28.79 4.86
C TYR A 41 -8.15 -28.74 3.83
N GLY A 42 -8.20 -27.75 2.94
CA GLY A 42 -9.30 -27.59 1.96
C GLY A 42 -9.45 -28.78 1.00
N ARG A 43 -8.37 -29.51 0.73
CA ARG A 43 -8.41 -30.75 -0.07
C ARG A 43 -9.11 -31.91 0.63
N VAL A 44 -9.14 -31.89 1.97
CA VAL A 44 -9.78 -32.93 2.79
C VAL A 44 -11.28 -32.72 2.85
N SER A 45 -11.74 -31.48 2.89
CA SER A 45 -13.16 -31.14 2.92
C SER A 45 -13.45 -29.87 2.13
N GLY A 46 -14.27 -30.01 1.09
CA GLY A 46 -14.75 -28.89 0.29
C GLY A 46 -15.57 -27.86 1.09
N LEU A 47 -16.06 -28.20 2.28
CA LEU A 47 -16.73 -27.23 3.15
C LEU A 47 -15.77 -26.12 3.55
N LEU A 48 -14.48 -26.41 3.82
CA LEU A 48 -13.54 -25.41 4.34
C LEU A 48 -13.35 -24.20 3.41
N TYR A 49 -13.64 -24.32 2.11
CA TYR A 49 -13.64 -23.18 1.20
C TYR A 49 -14.63 -22.06 1.57
N PHE A 50 -15.65 -22.32 2.42
CA PHE A 50 -16.51 -21.25 2.94
C PHE A 50 -15.74 -20.19 3.73
N LEU A 51 -14.57 -20.53 4.31
CA LEU A 51 -13.70 -19.60 5.05
C LEU A 51 -13.07 -18.52 4.16
N ILE A 52 -13.15 -18.65 2.83
CA ILE A 52 -12.73 -17.59 1.90
C ILE A 52 -13.59 -16.33 2.08
N ILE A 53 -14.89 -16.47 2.39
CA ILE A 53 -15.79 -15.33 2.56
C ILE A 53 -15.33 -14.40 3.71
N PRO A 54 -15.14 -14.88 4.96
CA PRO A 54 -14.63 -14.02 6.03
C PRO A 54 -13.21 -13.52 5.75
N ALA A 55 -12.36 -14.28 5.05
CA ALA A 55 -11.04 -13.82 4.63
C ALA A 55 -11.13 -12.61 3.68
N ILE A 56 -12.01 -12.66 2.68
CA ILE A 56 -12.23 -11.55 1.74
C ILE A 56 -12.80 -10.33 2.47
N ILE A 57 -13.78 -10.52 3.36
CA ILE A 57 -14.36 -9.40 4.11
C ILE A 57 -13.30 -8.74 5.00
N ALA A 58 -12.51 -9.53 5.72
CA ALA A 58 -11.47 -9.02 6.60
C ALA A 58 -10.34 -8.34 5.82
N SER A 59 -9.96 -8.84 4.63
CA SER A 59 -8.95 -8.20 3.78
C SER A 59 -9.44 -6.86 3.22
N LEU A 60 -10.71 -6.77 2.81
CA LEU A 60 -11.31 -5.51 2.35
C LEU A 60 -11.39 -4.49 3.49
N LEU A 61 -11.80 -4.91 4.70
CA LEU A 61 -11.79 -4.03 5.87
C LEU A 61 -10.38 -3.55 6.22
N ALA A 62 -9.38 -4.43 6.18
CA ALA A 62 -7.99 -4.06 6.42
C ALA A 62 -7.47 -3.08 5.36
N SER A 63 -7.79 -3.30 4.08
CA SER A 63 -7.42 -2.41 2.98
C SER A 63 -8.09 -1.03 3.09
N GLY A 64 -9.37 -0.97 3.45
CA GLY A 64 -10.04 0.30 3.73
C GLY A 64 -9.47 1.02 4.95
N TYR A 65 -9.07 0.28 5.98
CA TYR A 65 -8.38 0.86 7.14
C TYR A 65 -7.01 1.43 6.77
N GLN A 66 -6.27 0.77 5.88
CA GLN A 66 -5.02 1.27 5.33
C GLN A 66 -5.24 2.58 4.55
N LEU A 67 -6.27 2.65 3.70
CA LEU A 67 -6.64 3.89 3.00
C LEU A 67 -6.99 5.02 3.98
N ARG A 68 -7.76 4.70 5.02
CA ARG A 68 -8.08 5.65 6.09
C ARG A 68 -6.82 6.14 6.81
N THR A 69 -5.89 5.24 7.10
CA THR A 69 -4.60 5.57 7.74
C THR A 69 -3.80 6.54 6.88
N LEU A 70 -3.82 6.33 5.57
CA LEU A 70 -3.19 7.23 4.61
C LEU A 70 -3.86 8.62 4.63
N ALA A 71 -5.19 8.67 4.55
CA ALA A 71 -5.95 9.92 4.61
C ALA A 71 -5.67 10.71 5.91
N THR A 72 -5.78 10.06 7.08
CA THR A 72 -5.52 10.73 8.37
C THR A 72 -4.07 11.16 8.53
N SER A 73 -3.12 10.43 7.92
CA SER A 73 -1.71 10.80 7.92
C SER A 73 -1.43 12.04 7.08
N ILE A 74 -2.11 12.18 5.94
CA ILE A 74 -2.07 13.41 5.14
C ILE A 74 -2.62 14.59 5.98
N MET A 75 -3.69 14.34 6.75
CA MET A 75 -4.33 15.31 7.66
C MET A 75 -3.58 15.54 8.98
N LYS A 76 -2.33 15.07 9.11
CA LYS A 76 -1.45 15.28 10.28
C LYS A 76 -1.99 14.70 11.61
N GLU A 77 -2.80 13.63 11.58
CA GLU A 77 -3.15 12.90 12.81
C GLU A 77 -2.02 11.96 13.25
N ASP A 78 -1.62 11.98 14.52
CA ASP A 78 -0.43 11.25 15.01
C ASP A 78 -0.70 9.83 15.52
N GLU A 79 -1.96 9.40 15.52
CA GLU A 79 -2.35 8.04 15.90
C GLU A 79 -3.06 7.31 14.76
N PRO A 80 -2.98 5.97 14.69
CA PRO A 80 -3.77 5.14 13.77
C PRO A 80 -5.26 5.49 13.82
N PRO A 81 -6.06 5.41 12.76
CA PRO A 81 -7.47 5.84 12.82
C PRO A 81 -8.31 5.02 13.80
N VAL A 82 -9.38 5.61 14.33
CA VAL A 82 -10.38 4.85 15.10
C VAL A 82 -11.13 3.84 14.21
N PHE A 83 -11.49 2.69 14.81
CA PHE A 83 -12.35 1.70 14.18
C PHE A 83 -13.81 2.07 14.35
N ASN A 84 -14.32 2.85 13.41
CA ASN A 84 -15.71 3.24 13.25
C ASN A 84 -16.11 3.15 11.77
N GLU A 85 -17.40 3.35 11.48
CA GLU A 85 -17.90 3.39 10.09
C GLU A 85 -17.44 2.18 9.25
N TRP A 86 -17.60 0.96 9.79
CA TRP A 86 -17.17 -0.29 9.17
C TRP A 86 -17.67 -0.46 7.73
N THR A 87 -18.88 0.03 7.43
CA THR A 87 -19.41 0.05 6.07
C THR A 87 -18.58 0.94 5.14
N LYS A 88 -18.20 2.15 5.58
CA LYS A 88 -17.31 3.02 4.81
C LYS A 88 -15.95 2.35 4.61
N MET A 89 -15.36 1.77 5.66
CA MET A 89 -14.10 1.02 5.53
C MET A 89 -14.19 -0.11 4.51
N PHE A 90 -15.27 -0.88 4.53
CA PHE A 90 -15.47 -1.96 3.56
C PHE A 90 -15.57 -1.43 2.12
N LEU A 91 -16.34 -0.36 1.90
CA LEU A 91 -16.47 0.30 0.61
C LEU A 91 -15.15 0.90 0.12
N ASP A 92 -14.37 1.50 1.02
CA ASP A 92 -13.03 2.01 0.73
C ASP A 92 -12.07 0.89 0.34
N GLY A 93 -12.14 -0.26 1.02
CA GLY A 93 -11.41 -1.46 0.61
C GLY A 93 -11.77 -1.94 -0.80
N LEU A 94 -13.05 -1.88 -1.16
CA LEU A 94 -13.49 -2.19 -2.54
C LEU A 94 -12.94 -1.17 -3.55
N ARG A 95 -12.91 0.13 -3.21
CA ARG A 95 -12.32 1.17 -4.07
C ARG A 95 -10.84 0.90 -4.31
N VAL A 96 -10.08 0.59 -3.25
CA VAL A 96 -8.66 0.22 -3.36
C VAL A 96 -8.47 -1.03 -4.23
N LEU A 97 -9.31 -2.06 -4.03
CA LEU A 97 -9.26 -3.27 -4.85
C LEU A 97 -9.50 -2.95 -6.35
N ILE A 98 -10.51 -2.14 -6.66
CA ILE A 98 -10.82 -1.75 -8.05
C ILE A 98 -9.63 -1.00 -8.67
N VAL A 99 -9.06 -0.03 -7.95
CA VAL A 99 -7.86 0.69 -8.42
C VAL A 99 -6.69 -0.26 -8.63
N GLY A 100 -6.45 -1.19 -7.69
CA GLY A 100 -5.42 -2.22 -7.84
C GLY A 100 -5.60 -3.07 -9.09
N LEU A 101 -6.82 -3.56 -9.34
CA LEU A 101 -7.11 -4.32 -10.55
C LEU A 101 -6.86 -3.51 -11.83
N ILE A 102 -7.21 -2.21 -11.85
CA ILE A 102 -6.97 -1.34 -13.01
C ILE A 102 -5.47 -1.17 -13.27
N TYR A 103 -4.68 -0.95 -12.22
CA TYR A 103 -3.23 -0.75 -12.34
C TYR A 103 -2.49 -2.05 -12.70
N GLU A 104 -2.91 -3.19 -12.14
CA GLU A 104 -2.21 -4.47 -12.28
C GLU A 104 -2.61 -5.29 -13.51
N ILE A 105 -3.72 -4.95 -14.19
CA ILE A 105 -4.22 -5.74 -15.32
C ILE A 105 -3.17 -5.94 -16.43
N ILE A 106 -2.45 -4.89 -16.84
CA ILE A 106 -1.44 -4.96 -17.89
C ILE A 106 -0.25 -5.83 -17.45
N PRO A 107 0.40 -5.57 -16.29
CA PRO A 107 1.46 -6.45 -15.79
C PRO A 107 1.05 -7.92 -15.71
N ILE A 108 -0.14 -8.22 -15.18
CA ILE A 108 -0.63 -9.59 -15.02
C ILE A 108 -0.79 -10.28 -16.37
N LEU A 109 -1.38 -9.60 -17.37
CA LEU A 109 -1.53 -10.18 -18.71
C LEU A 109 -0.18 -10.50 -19.37
N ILE A 110 0.84 -9.64 -19.18
CA ILE A 110 2.19 -9.88 -19.68
C ILE A 110 2.85 -11.06 -18.97
N LEU A 111 2.73 -11.13 -17.64
CA LEU A 111 3.24 -12.25 -16.85
C LEU A 111 2.56 -13.57 -17.25
N MET A 112 1.24 -13.57 -17.44
CA MET A 112 0.50 -14.73 -17.92
C MET A 112 0.95 -15.17 -19.30
N ALA A 113 1.15 -14.23 -20.24
CA ALA A 113 1.64 -14.55 -21.58
C ALA A 113 3.02 -15.22 -21.53
N GLY A 114 3.95 -14.67 -20.74
CA GLY A 114 5.27 -15.25 -20.54
C GLY A 114 5.21 -16.65 -19.89
N PHE A 115 4.36 -16.83 -18.89
CA PHE A 115 4.13 -18.13 -18.25
C PHE A 115 3.59 -19.17 -19.23
N ILE A 116 2.59 -18.81 -20.05
CA ILE A 116 2.02 -19.69 -21.08
C ILE A 116 3.12 -20.13 -22.07
N MET A 117 3.99 -19.22 -22.51
CA MET A 117 5.10 -19.56 -23.42
C MET A 117 6.06 -20.60 -22.82
N ILE A 118 6.39 -20.48 -21.53
CA ILE A 118 7.23 -21.46 -20.83
C ILE A 118 6.56 -22.84 -20.80
N MET A 119 5.24 -22.89 -20.64
CA MET A 119 4.47 -24.14 -20.56
C MET A 119 4.27 -24.83 -21.90
N ILE A 120 4.38 -24.13 -23.03
CA ILE A 120 4.14 -24.69 -24.37
C ILE A 120 5.29 -25.59 -24.82
N SER A 121 6.54 -25.14 -24.72
CA SER A 121 7.71 -25.90 -25.19
C SER A 121 9.02 -25.39 -24.63
N GLN A 122 10.04 -26.27 -24.59
CA GLN A 122 11.41 -25.87 -24.22
C GLN A 122 11.98 -24.80 -25.17
N GLY A 123 11.61 -24.80 -26.45
CA GLY A 123 12.07 -23.80 -27.43
C GLY A 123 11.53 -22.39 -27.18
N ALA A 124 10.35 -22.27 -26.55
CA ALA A 124 9.73 -20.99 -26.19
C ALA A 124 10.14 -20.49 -24.79
N MET A 125 10.86 -21.30 -24.01
CA MET A 125 11.19 -21.01 -22.61
C MET A 125 11.96 -19.70 -22.43
N LEU A 126 13.01 -19.45 -23.25
CA LEU A 126 13.81 -18.23 -23.15
C LEU A 126 12.96 -16.98 -23.42
N LEU A 127 12.13 -17.01 -24.46
CA LEU A 127 11.22 -15.91 -24.79
C LEU A 127 10.22 -15.68 -23.65
N GLY A 128 9.64 -16.75 -23.12
CA GLY A 128 8.70 -16.66 -21.99
C GLY A 128 9.33 -16.04 -20.74
N LEU A 129 10.57 -16.39 -20.41
CA LEU A 129 11.32 -15.78 -19.31
C LEU A 129 11.60 -14.29 -19.54
N LEU A 130 11.94 -13.88 -20.77
CA LEU A 130 12.14 -12.47 -21.11
C LEU A 130 10.83 -11.67 -21.02
N VAL A 131 9.72 -12.24 -21.48
CA VAL A 131 8.38 -11.64 -21.35
C VAL A 131 7.97 -11.52 -19.88
N MET A 132 8.24 -12.54 -19.05
CA MET A 132 8.00 -12.46 -17.62
C MET A 132 8.86 -11.39 -16.94
N LEU A 133 10.15 -11.30 -17.30
CA LEU A 133 11.03 -10.26 -16.79
C LEU A 133 10.51 -8.86 -17.13
N LEU A 134 10.04 -8.65 -18.36
CA LEU A 134 9.38 -7.41 -18.77
C LEU A 134 8.13 -7.13 -17.92
N GLY A 135 7.28 -8.14 -17.72
CA GLY A 135 6.10 -8.03 -16.86
C GLY A 135 6.44 -7.63 -15.42
N LEU A 136 7.52 -8.18 -14.84
CA LEU A 136 8.00 -7.82 -13.51
C LEU A 136 8.53 -6.38 -13.44
N VAL A 137 9.25 -5.92 -14.47
CA VAL A 137 9.71 -4.53 -14.56
C VAL A 137 8.52 -3.57 -14.63
N ILE A 138 7.52 -3.88 -15.46
CA ILE A 138 6.31 -3.06 -15.56
C ILE A 138 5.53 -3.07 -14.24
N LEU A 139 5.39 -4.23 -13.59
CA LEU A 139 4.76 -4.34 -12.27
C LEU A 139 5.43 -3.45 -11.23
N LEU A 140 6.77 -3.42 -11.21
CA LEU A 140 7.53 -2.57 -10.31
C LEU A 140 7.27 -1.07 -10.58
N ILE A 141 7.28 -0.66 -11.85
CA ILE A 141 7.00 0.73 -12.25
C ILE A 141 5.58 1.13 -11.84
N VAL A 142 4.60 0.26 -12.12
CA VAL A 142 3.19 0.44 -11.76
C VAL A 142 3.06 0.58 -10.25
N GLY A 143 3.71 -0.28 -9.46
CA GLY A 143 3.70 -0.21 -7.99
C GLY A 143 4.25 1.12 -7.44
N ILE A 144 5.34 1.64 -8.03
CA ILE A 144 5.90 2.95 -7.67
C ILE A 144 4.89 4.08 -7.93
N ILE A 145 4.17 4.05 -9.06
CA ILE A 145 3.15 5.05 -9.38
C ILE A 145 1.91 4.87 -8.49
N MET A 146 1.57 3.64 -8.15
CA MET A 146 0.38 3.29 -7.39
C MET A 146 0.38 3.86 -5.97
N VAL A 147 1.55 3.98 -5.33
CA VAL A 147 1.66 4.64 -4.01
C VAL A 147 1.08 6.06 -4.09
N MET A 148 1.53 6.86 -5.05
CA MET A 148 1.02 8.22 -5.25
C MET A 148 -0.45 8.21 -5.71
N ALA A 149 -0.85 7.25 -6.54
CA ALA A 149 -2.25 7.13 -7.00
C ALA A 149 -3.24 6.90 -5.86
N VAL A 150 -2.92 5.97 -4.95
CA VAL A 150 -3.75 5.65 -3.78
C VAL A 150 -3.74 6.80 -2.78
N SER A 151 -2.61 7.50 -2.62
CA SER A 151 -2.56 8.74 -1.82
C SER A 151 -3.43 9.85 -2.40
N ASN A 152 -3.42 10.04 -3.73
CA ASN A 152 -4.28 11.01 -4.40
C ASN A 152 -5.76 10.66 -4.22
N MET A 153 -6.11 9.37 -4.31
CA MET A 153 -7.45 8.88 -4.00
C MET A 153 -7.87 9.14 -2.55
N ALA A 154 -6.96 8.90 -1.61
CA ALA A 154 -7.21 9.14 -0.19
C ALA A 154 -7.41 10.63 0.12
N TYR A 155 -6.65 11.50 -0.53
CA TYR A 155 -6.74 12.95 -0.37
C TYR A 155 -8.07 13.51 -0.90
N HIS A 156 -8.48 13.09 -2.10
CA HIS A 156 -9.72 13.58 -2.73
C HIS A 156 -11.00 12.83 -2.29
N ASP A 157 -10.90 11.73 -1.55
CA ASP A 157 -12.01 10.78 -1.25
C ASP A 157 -12.80 10.34 -2.50
N GLU A 158 -12.10 10.22 -3.64
CA GLU A 158 -12.68 9.90 -4.94
C GLU A 158 -11.87 8.84 -5.67
N ILE A 159 -12.51 7.73 -6.08
CA ILE A 159 -11.84 6.65 -6.83
C ILE A 159 -11.19 7.15 -8.13
N GLY A 160 -11.82 8.10 -8.81
CA GLY A 160 -11.32 8.67 -10.05
C GLY A 160 -10.02 9.46 -9.88
N ALA A 161 -9.74 9.98 -8.67
CA ALA A 161 -8.50 10.67 -8.38
C ALA A 161 -7.28 9.75 -8.44
N ALA A 162 -7.47 8.44 -8.22
CA ALA A 162 -6.42 7.45 -8.43
C ALA A 162 -6.00 7.34 -9.90
N LEU A 163 -6.83 7.77 -10.86
CA LEU A 163 -6.59 7.64 -12.30
C LEU A 163 -6.20 8.96 -12.97
N ARG A 164 -6.01 10.02 -12.19
CA ARG A 164 -5.55 11.33 -12.68
C ARG A 164 -4.04 11.29 -12.93
N PHE A 165 -3.61 10.51 -13.94
CA PHE A 165 -2.19 10.26 -14.22
C PHE A 165 -1.36 11.55 -14.44
N GLY A 166 -1.98 12.61 -14.95
CA GLY A 166 -1.36 13.94 -15.07
C GLY A 166 -0.97 14.50 -13.70
N GLU A 167 -1.95 14.64 -12.82
CA GLU A 167 -1.78 15.10 -11.43
C GLU A 167 -0.76 14.22 -10.68
N ILE A 168 -0.90 12.89 -10.78
CA ILE A 168 0.02 11.94 -10.12
C ILE A 168 1.47 12.16 -10.59
N LYS A 169 1.67 12.36 -11.90
CA LYS A 169 2.99 12.62 -12.47
C LYS A 169 3.57 13.96 -12.00
N GLU A 170 2.74 14.99 -11.88
CA GLU A 170 3.14 16.30 -11.37
C GLU A 170 3.51 16.23 -9.89
N ARG A 171 2.71 15.55 -9.07
CA ARG A 171 3.02 15.28 -7.65
C ARG A 171 4.34 14.52 -7.45
N ILE A 172 4.64 13.52 -8.27
CA ILE A 172 5.95 12.83 -8.19
C ILE A 172 7.09 13.76 -8.63
N LYS A 173 6.84 14.63 -9.62
CA LYS A 173 7.84 15.58 -10.12
C LYS A 173 8.18 16.67 -9.11
N SER A 174 7.22 17.16 -8.33
CA SER A 174 7.48 18.18 -7.29
C SER A 174 8.44 17.66 -6.22
N ILE A 175 8.26 16.41 -5.76
CA ILE A 175 9.25 15.73 -4.89
C ILE A 175 10.60 15.53 -5.63
N GLY A 176 10.53 15.22 -6.91
CA GLY A 176 11.64 14.79 -7.76
C GLY A 176 11.73 13.26 -7.80
N TRP A 177 11.70 12.71 -9.02
CA TRP A 177 11.67 11.26 -9.27
C TRP A 177 12.75 10.46 -8.53
N LEU A 178 13.99 10.95 -8.51
CA LEU A 178 15.08 10.25 -7.82
C LEU A 178 14.83 10.18 -6.31
N LYS A 179 14.44 11.30 -5.68
CA LYS A 179 14.15 11.35 -4.24
C LYS A 179 12.96 10.46 -3.88
N TYR A 180 11.89 10.52 -4.68
CA TYR A 180 10.71 9.67 -4.52
C TYR A 180 11.05 8.18 -4.61
N ILE A 181 11.82 7.77 -5.63
CA ILE A 181 12.24 6.38 -5.78
C ILE A 181 13.16 5.95 -4.62
N LEU A 182 14.09 6.79 -4.18
CA LEU A 182 15.00 6.48 -3.08
C LEU A 182 14.27 6.23 -1.75
N VAL A 183 13.27 7.05 -1.41
CA VAL A 183 12.48 6.81 -0.18
C VAL A 183 11.66 5.52 -0.28
N LEU A 184 11.07 5.21 -1.45
CA LEU A 184 10.35 3.96 -1.65
C LEU A 184 11.28 2.73 -1.59
N ILE A 185 12.51 2.82 -2.10
CA ILE A 185 13.51 1.76 -1.96
C ILE A 185 13.84 1.56 -0.48
N LEU A 186 14.05 2.64 0.27
CA LEU A 186 14.37 2.57 1.70
C LEU A 186 13.22 1.95 2.50
N LEU A 187 11.97 2.35 2.22
CA LEU A 187 10.78 1.71 2.79
C LEU A 187 10.69 0.23 2.41
N GLY A 188 10.99 -0.12 1.16
CA GLY A 188 11.05 -1.50 0.68
C GLY A 188 12.08 -2.35 1.42
N VAL A 189 13.28 -1.81 1.67
CA VAL A 189 14.32 -2.49 2.46
C VAL A 189 13.85 -2.72 3.90
N ILE A 190 13.25 -1.72 4.54
CA ILE A 190 12.71 -1.85 5.90
C ILE A 190 11.59 -2.89 5.93
N TYR A 191 10.68 -2.86 4.95
CA TYR A 191 9.62 -3.85 4.81
C TYR A 191 10.18 -5.27 4.67
N LEU A 192 11.23 -5.47 3.87
CA LEU A 192 11.90 -6.77 3.74
C LEU A 192 12.53 -7.25 5.06
N ILE A 193 13.14 -6.35 5.84
CA ILE A 193 13.68 -6.68 7.16
C ILE A 193 12.55 -7.11 8.11
N LEU A 194 11.45 -6.37 8.16
CA LEU A 194 10.29 -6.71 8.99
C LEU A 194 9.63 -8.02 8.54
N ALA A 195 9.55 -8.27 7.24
CA ALA A 195 9.06 -9.53 6.68
C ALA A 195 9.95 -10.71 7.04
N LEU A 196 11.28 -10.51 7.09
CA LEU A 196 12.23 -11.52 7.55
C LEU A 196 12.06 -11.81 9.04
N VAL A 197 11.82 -10.80 9.87
CA VAL A 197 11.47 -11.00 11.29
C VAL A 197 10.16 -11.79 11.42
N ALA A 198 9.15 -11.45 10.63
CA ALA A 198 7.87 -12.17 10.60
C ALA A 198 8.07 -13.65 10.23
N SER A 199 8.96 -13.95 9.27
CA SER A 199 9.20 -15.33 8.84
C SER A 199 9.87 -16.17 9.93
N PHE A 200 10.81 -15.60 10.71
CA PHE A 200 11.41 -16.28 11.86
C PHE A 200 10.38 -16.56 12.96
N VAL A 201 9.48 -15.62 13.24
CA VAL A 201 8.40 -15.81 14.23
C VAL A 201 7.45 -16.92 13.78
N SER A 202 7.13 -16.96 12.49
CA SER A 202 6.24 -17.97 11.88
C SER A 202 6.85 -19.38 11.80
N ILE A 203 8.12 -19.59 12.16
CA ILE A 203 8.69 -20.95 12.32
C ILE A 203 7.94 -21.72 13.40
N ILE A 204 7.46 -21.04 14.44
CA ILE A 204 6.68 -21.67 15.51
C ILE A 204 5.24 -21.84 15.01
N PRO A 205 4.76 -23.08 14.77
CA PRO A 205 3.43 -23.28 14.21
C PRO A 205 2.35 -22.72 15.14
N TYR A 206 1.30 -22.15 14.55
CA TYR A 206 0.13 -21.54 15.20
C TYR A 206 0.44 -20.32 16.10
N VAL A 207 1.36 -20.43 17.06
CA VAL A 207 1.77 -19.31 17.93
C VAL A 207 2.45 -18.23 17.11
N GLY A 208 3.39 -18.61 16.23
CA GLY A 208 4.05 -17.70 15.32
C GLY A 208 3.08 -17.00 14.39
N LEU A 209 2.14 -17.75 13.81
CA LEU A 209 1.07 -17.21 12.96
C LEU A 209 0.24 -16.17 13.72
N VAL A 210 -0.20 -16.47 14.93
CA VAL A 210 -1.01 -15.56 15.76
C VAL A 210 -0.22 -14.31 16.12
N LEU A 211 1.03 -14.45 16.56
CA LEU A 211 1.88 -13.31 16.92
C LEU A 211 2.20 -12.42 15.72
N ALA A 212 2.57 -13.02 14.57
CA ALA A 212 2.82 -12.28 13.34
C ALA A 212 1.58 -11.53 12.87
N SER A 213 0.40 -12.16 12.95
CA SER A 213 -0.87 -11.56 12.55
C SER A 213 -1.34 -10.45 13.46
N LEU A 214 -1.18 -10.60 14.77
CA LEU A 214 -1.65 -9.60 15.74
C LEU A 214 -0.73 -8.38 15.86
N ILE A 215 0.56 -8.54 15.56
CA ILE A 215 1.56 -7.50 15.84
C ILE A 215 2.33 -7.11 14.58
N ILE A 216 3.00 -8.06 13.94
CA ILE A 216 4.01 -7.74 12.92
C ILE A 216 3.37 -7.22 11.63
N TYR A 217 2.39 -7.93 11.07
CA TYR A 217 1.68 -7.50 9.87
C TYR A 217 0.89 -6.19 10.04
N PRO A 218 0.09 -5.98 11.10
CA PRO A 218 -0.58 -4.69 11.29
C PRO A 218 0.42 -3.55 11.54
N PHE A 219 1.54 -3.81 12.22
CA PHE A 219 2.63 -2.83 12.33
C PHE A 219 3.16 -2.45 10.95
N MET A 220 3.48 -3.42 10.10
CA MET A 220 3.97 -3.17 8.74
C MET A 220 2.97 -2.38 7.90
N TYR A 221 1.67 -2.70 7.99
CA TYR A 221 0.63 -1.96 7.27
C TYR A 221 0.52 -0.51 7.71
N LEU A 222 0.44 -0.26 9.02
CA LEU A 222 0.36 1.08 9.56
C LEU A 222 1.62 1.90 9.24
N PHE A 223 2.81 1.28 9.35
CA PHE A 223 4.08 1.89 8.99
C PHE A 223 4.09 2.35 7.53
N MET A 224 3.76 1.47 6.59
CA MET A 224 3.82 1.78 5.16
C MET A 224 2.82 2.87 4.78
N TYR A 225 1.57 2.77 5.22
CA TYR A 225 0.53 3.74 4.85
C TYR A 225 0.72 5.10 5.56
N ARG A 226 1.32 5.12 6.76
CA ARG A 226 1.78 6.37 7.38
C ARG A 226 2.87 7.02 6.55
N ALA A 227 3.91 6.27 6.17
CA ALA A 227 5.00 6.78 5.36
C ALA A 227 4.50 7.32 4.00
N TYR A 228 3.57 6.63 3.36
CA TYR A 228 2.94 7.09 2.11
C TYR A 228 2.18 8.41 2.28
N GLY A 229 1.50 8.61 3.42
CA GLY A 229 0.79 9.85 3.71
C GLY A 229 1.74 11.02 3.93
N LEU A 230 2.84 10.79 4.64
CA LEU A 230 3.89 11.79 4.83
C LEU A 230 4.58 12.16 3.52
N ILE A 231 4.89 11.17 2.67
CA ILE A 231 5.44 11.41 1.32
C ILE A 231 4.48 12.23 0.46
N PHE A 232 3.17 11.92 0.50
CA PHE A 232 2.18 12.68 -0.26
C PHE A 232 2.07 14.12 0.23
N ARG A 233 2.17 14.36 1.53
CA ARG A 233 2.09 15.69 2.14
C ARG A 233 3.20 16.62 1.67
N GLU A 234 4.39 16.10 1.39
CA GLU A 234 5.48 16.86 0.77
C GLU A 234 5.09 17.44 -0.60
N THR A 235 4.10 16.86 -1.28
CA THR A 235 3.57 17.40 -2.55
C THR A 235 2.60 18.56 -2.34
N LEU A 236 2.00 18.66 -1.14
CA LEU A 236 1.03 19.71 -0.78
C LEU A 236 1.72 20.96 -0.24
N GLU A 237 2.87 20.82 0.41
CA GLU A 237 3.65 21.95 0.90
C GLU A 237 4.13 22.85 -0.27
N ASP A 238 4.45 22.26 -1.42
CA ASP A 238 4.71 23.00 -2.66
C ASP A 238 3.44 23.70 -3.20
N ASP A 239 2.25 23.08 -3.09
CA ASP A 239 0.98 23.66 -3.52
C ASP A 239 0.62 24.89 -2.64
N GLU A 240 0.78 24.78 -1.32
CA GLU A 240 0.55 25.87 -0.35
C GLU A 240 1.54 27.03 -0.56
N LEU A 241 2.83 26.73 -0.78
CA LEU A 241 3.84 27.75 -1.08
C LEU A 241 3.59 28.46 -2.42
N GLN A 242 3.12 27.75 -3.45
CA GLN A 242 2.78 28.36 -4.73
C GLN A 242 1.55 29.28 -4.62
N GLN A 243 0.53 28.88 -3.85
CA GLN A 243 -0.65 29.71 -3.58
C GLN A 243 -0.28 30.97 -2.80
N GLU A 244 0.56 30.88 -1.76
CA GLU A 244 1.03 32.05 -1.02
C GLU A 244 1.82 33.03 -1.92
N VAL A 245 2.65 32.53 -2.84
CA VAL A 245 3.42 33.37 -3.78
C VAL A 245 2.50 34.05 -4.81
N GLU A 246 1.43 33.39 -5.25
CA GLU A 246 0.45 33.95 -6.20
C GLU A 246 -0.50 34.97 -5.54
N GLU A 247 -0.74 34.85 -4.23
CA GLU A 247 -1.53 35.79 -3.43
C GLU A 247 -0.72 36.99 -2.90
N LEU A 248 0.61 37.00 -3.03
CA LEU A 248 1.42 38.18 -2.71
C LEU A 248 1.00 39.33 -3.66
N PRO A 249 0.57 40.49 -3.13
CA PRO A 249 0.31 41.63 -3.98
C PRO A 249 1.60 41.95 -4.77
N GLU A 250 1.48 42.23 -6.07
CA GLU A 250 2.54 42.82 -6.88
C GLU A 250 2.91 44.19 -6.27
N THR A 251 3.62 44.22 -5.14
CA THR A 251 4.07 45.46 -4.54
C THR A 251 5.31 45.91 -5.27
N GLU A 252 5.08 46.92 -6.10
CA GLU A 252 5.99 48.03 -6.36
C GLU A 252 7.21 47.72 -7.25
N GLU A 253 6.95 47.39 -8.53
CA GLU A 253 7.65 48.15 -9.59
C GLU A 253 7.05 49.57 -9.62
N MET A 254 7.30 50.34 -8.58
CA MET A 254 7.01 51.77 -8.55
C MET A 254 8.29 52.51 -8.18
N ASN A 255 9.00 52.90 -9.24
CA ASN A 255 9.99 53.97 -9.28
C ASN A 255 11.15 53.89 -8.26
N LEU A 256 12.32 53.47 -8.73
CA LEU A 256 13.60 54.12 -8.44
C LEU A 256 14.61 53.89 -9.58
#